data_AF-A0A522B6L2-F1
#
_entry.id   AF-A0A522B6L2-F1
#
_cell.length_a   1.000
_cell.length_b   1.000
_cell.length_c   1.000
_cell.angle_alpha   90.00
_cell.angle_beta   90.00
_cell.angle_gamma   90.00
#
_symmetry.space_group_name_H-M   'P 1'
#
loop_
_entity.id
_entity.type
_entity.pdbx_description
1 polymer ?
#
loop_
_entity_poly.entity_id
_entity_poly.type
_entity_poly.pdbx_seq_one_letter_code
_entity_poly.pdbx_strand_id
1 'polypeptide(L)'
;MVFSDRADAGRLLAERLRHLSTEDVLVLGLPRGGVPVAVEVARALSAPLDVVVVRKLGMPGRPEVVMGAVGEGGVVVVDDEVMTYGRVGPRELAAAREREEREVERRVVRFRGGRPPQQVHGRTVVLVDDGIATGSTARAACRVVRAQGAARVVLAAPVAPEGAVRRVRGEADEVVCLETPRDFYAVGQWYRDFTQTSDDEVVRLLQTADAAGDRDASGEERVDEDVLVPAGTLLLPGRLTVPPRARCLVVFAHGSGSSRHSPRNDAVAAALQQRGLATLLLDLLTADEEGERELVLDVELLAGRLAGAVRWVRQWAGLASLPVGLFGASTGAAAALWVAADPASRVSAVVCRGGRPDRSEEH
;
A
#
# COMPACT_ATOMS: atom_id res chain seq x y z
N MET A 1 -15.26 6.48 -28.51
CA MET A 1 -14.94 5.05 -28.73
C MET A 1 -15.97 4.17 -28.00
N VAL A 2 -16.26 2.93 -28.40
CA VAL A 2 -17.08 1.99 -27.58
C VAL A 2 -16.19 0.84 -27.11
N PHE A 3 -16.10 0.65 -25.80
CA PHE A 3 -15.31 -0.39 -25.15
C PHE A 3 -15.98 -1.76 -25.28
N SER A 4 -15.19 -2.83 -25.38
CA SER A 4 -15.73 -4.19 -25.45
C SER A 4 -16.37 -4.60 -24.12
N ASP A 5 -15.63 -4.44 -23.03
CA ASP A 5 -16.04 -4.72 -21.66
C ASP A 5 -15.22 -3.83 -20.68
N ARG A 6 -15.40 -4.03 -19.37
CA ARG A 6 -14.64 -3.29 -18.34
C ARG A 6 -13.13 -3.57 -18.37
N ALA A 7 -12.71 -4.78 -18.71
CA ALA A 7 -11.29 -5.10 -18.78
C ALA A 7 -10.62 -4.40 -19.97
N ASP A 8 -11.29 -4.36 -21.12
CA ASP A 8 -10.85 -3.60 -22.30
C ASP A 8 -10.67 -2.12 -21.99
N ALA A 9 -11.67 -1.52 -21.34
CA ALA A 9 -11.58 -0.14 -20.89
C ALA A 9 -10.44 0.08 -19.89
N GLY A 10 -10.21 -0.87 -18.97
CA GLY A 10 -9.11 -0.84 -18.01
C GLY A 10 -7.73 -0.90 -18.65
N ARG A 11 -7.52 -1.76 -19.66
CA ARG A 11 -6.25 -1.82 -20.41
C ARG A 11 -5.95 -0.52 -21.13
N LEU A 12 -6.96 0.08 -21.78
CA LEU A 12 -6.79 1.37 -22.45
C LEU A 12 -6.54 2.52 -21.47
N LEU A 13 -7.17 2.47 -20.30
CA LEU A 13 -6.97 3.44 -19.23
C LEU A 13 -5.56 3.35 -18.66
N ALA A 14 -5.06 2.12 -18.46
CA ALA A 14 -3.72 1.84 -17.99
C ALA A 14 -2.63 2.45 -18.89
N GLU A 15 -2.81 2.42 -20.21
CA GLU A 15 -1.87 3.06 -21.15
C GLU A 15 -1.68 4.55 -20.88
N ARG A 16 -2.73 5.25 -20.42
CA ARG A 16 -2.64 6.68 -20.06
C ARG A 16 -2.04 6.91 -18.67
N LEU A 17 -2.05 5.91 -17.81
CA LEU A 17 -1.53 5.97 -16.46
C LEU A 17 -0.09 5.46 -16.34
N ARG A 18 0.52 4.91 -17.41
CA ARG A 18 1.90 4.38 -17.40
C ARG A 18 2.95 5.34 -16.87
N HIS A 19 2.73 6.65 -17.00
CA HIS A 19 3.64 7.65 -16.46
C HIS A 19 3.78 7.59 -14.92
N LEU A 20 2.87 6.92 -14.23
CA LEU A 20 2.88 6.70 -12.78
C LEU A 20 3.65 5.44 -12.35
N SER A 21 4.16 4.62 -13.29
CA SER A 21 4.74 3.30 -12.98
C SER A 21 6.02 3.34 -12.13
N THR A 22 6.62 4.52 -11.95
CA THR A 22 7.81 4.73 -11.12
C THR A 22 7.49 5.30 -9.74
N GLU A 23 6.23 5.61 -9.46
CA GLU A 23 5.76 6.14 -8.17
C GLU A 23 5.34 4.99 -7.22
N ASP A 24 5.27 5.27 -5.92
CA ASP A 24 4.63 4.37 -4.94
C ASP A 24 3.10 4.49 -5.08
N VAL A 25 2.55 3.71 -6.02
CA VAL A 25 1.14 3.77 -6.40
C VAL A 25 0.31 2.74 -5.62
N LEU A 26 -0.86 3.18 -5.14
CA LEU A 26 -1.94 2.30 -4.69
C LEU A 26 -3.16 2.50 -5.61
N VAL A 27 -3.65 1.41 -6.21
CA VAL A 27 -4.86 1.45 -7.05
C VAL A 27 -6.07 1.07 -6.21
N LEU A 28 -7.07 1.96 -6.17
CA LEU A 28 -8.31 1.74 -5.44
C LEU A 28 -9.50 1.75 -6.39
N GLY A 29 -10.18 0.62 -6.52
CA GLY A 29 -11.40 0.49 -7.31
C GLY A 29 -12.63 0.99 -6.55
N LEU A 30 -13.46 1.83 -7.18
CA LEU A 30 -14.76 2.20 -6.66
C LEU A 30 -15.75 1.04 -6.91
N PRO A 31 -16.32 0.44 -5.85
CA PRO A 31 -17.19 -0.69 -6.03
C PRO A 31 -18.57 -0.29 -6.58
N ARG A 32 -19.18 -1.10 -7.45
CA ARG A 32 -18.67 -2.40 -7.92
C ARG A 32 -17.91 -2.31 -9.24
N GLY A 33 -18.46 -1.54 -10.18
CA GLY A 33 -18.01 -1.53 -11.58
C GLY A 33 -16.59 -1.04 -11.79
N GLY A 34 -16.08 -0.15 -10.93
CA GLY A 34 -14.70 0.32 -10.99
C GLY A 34 -13.65 -0.77 -10.71
N VAL A 35 -13.99 -1.82 -9.95
CA VAL A 35 -13.01 -2.84 -9.54
C VAL A 35 -12.46 -3.66 -10.72
N PRO A 36 -13.28 -4.20 -11.63
CA PRO A 36 -12.77 -4.86 -12.84
C PRO A 36 -11.83 -3.97 -13.70
N VAL A 37 -12.11 -2.66 -13.77
CA VAL A 37 -11.24 -1.71 -14.49
C VAL A 37 -9.94 -1.49 -13.71
N ALA A 38 -10.03 -1.34 -12.40
CA ALA A 38 -8.91 -1.16 -11.49
C ALA A 38 -7.92 -2.33 -11.52
N VAL A 39 -8.41 -3.57 -11.69
CA VAL A 39 -7.56 -4.77 -11.83
C VAL A 39 -6.57 -4.61 -12.98
N GLU A 40 -7.03 -4.16 -14.15
CA GLU A 40 -6.17 -4.00 -15.32
C GLU A 40 -5.18 -2.84 -15.14
N VAL A 41 -5.61 -1.76 -14.50
CA VAL A 41 -4.74 -0.63 -14.13
C VAL A 41 -3.65 -1.06 -13.15
N ALA A 42 -4.02 -1.77 -12.07
CA ALA A 42 -3.10 -2.27 -11.06
C ALA A 42 -2.06 -3.22 -11.66
N ARG A 43 -2.49 -4.15 -12.52
CA ARG A 43 -1.59 -5.07 -13.25
C ARG A 43 -0.56 -4.32 -14.09
N ALA A 44 -1.01 -3.35 -14.88
CA ALA A 44 -0.14 -2.59 -15.77
C ALA A 44 0.87 -1.69 -15.03
N LEU A 45 0.50 -1.18 -13.85
CA LEU A 45 1.37 -0.38 -12.99
C LEU A 45 2.20 -1.23 -12.01
N SER A 46 2.00 -2.55 -11.98
CA SER A 46 2.55 -3.45 -10.96
C SER A 46 2.32 -2.93 -9.53
N ALA A 47 1.12 -2.39 -9.29
CA ALA A 47 0.73 -1.73 -8.07
C ALA A 47 -0.28 -2.58 -7.27
N PRO A 48 -0.28 -2.50 -5.93
CA PRO A 48 -1.31 -3.13 -5.11
C PRO A 48 -2.72 -2.63 -5.49
N LEU A 49 -3.68 -3.54 -5.46
CA LEU A 49 -5.10 -3.28 -5.68
C LEU A 49 -5.89 -3.44 -4.39
N ASP A 50 -6.74 -2.48 -4.08
CA ASP A 50 -7.78 -2.62 -3.04
C ASP A 50 -9.06 -1.89 -3.49
N VAL A 51 -10.06 -1.86 -2.61
CA VAL A 51 -11.29 -1.08 -2.78
C VAL A 51 -11.29 0.14 -1.88
N VAL A 52 -12.05 1.15 -2.31
CA VAL A 52 -12.45 2.26 -1.45
C VAL A 52 -13.96 2.32 -1.39
N VAL A 53 -14.51 2.00 -0.21
CA VAL A 53 -15.94 2.08 0.05
C VAL A 53 -16.27 3.45 0.63
N VAL A 54 -17.07 4.21 -0.11
CA VAL A 54 -17.59 5.50 0.33
C VAL A 54 -19.10 5.58 0.22
N ARG A 55 -19.69 6.37 1.12
CA ARG A 55 -21.11 6.70 1.14
C ARG A 55 -21.29 8.20 1.25
N LYS A 56 -22.26 8.74 0.54
CA LYS A 56 -22.58 10.16 0.61
C LYS A 56 -23.50 10.40 1.79
N LEU A 57 -23.23 11.47 2.53
CA LEU A 57 -24.12 11.96 3.57
C LEU A 57 -25.14 12.91 2.92
N GLY A 58 -26.38 12.45 2.84
CA GLY A 58 -27.51 13.27 2.42
C GLY A 58 -28.07 14.08 3.58
N MET A 59 -28.59 15.27 3.28
CA MET A 59 -29.20 16.14 4.28
C MET A 59 -30.49 15.51 4.84
N PRO A 60 -30.77 15.65 6.16
CA PRO A 60 -32.03 15.21 6.74
C PRO A 60 -33.24 15.80 6.02
N GLY A 61 -34.21 14.95 5.67
CA GLY A 61 -35.42 15.36 4.93
C GLY A 61 -35.22 15.72 3.46
N ARG A 62 -33.96 15.80 2.98
CA ARG A 62 -33.57 16.11 1.61
C ARG A 62 -32.31 15.32 1.20
N PRO A 63 -32.40 13.98 1.12
CA PRO A 63 -31.24 13.11 0.88
C PRO A 63 -30.53 13.37 -0.45
N GLU A 64 -31.20 14.04 -1.41
CA GLU A 64 -30.64 14.50 -2.67
C GLU A 64 -29.58 15.61 -2.50
N VAL A 65 -29.67 16.39 -1.42
CA VAL A 65 -28.68 17.42 -1.08
C VAL A 65 -27.56 16.75 -0.30
N VAL A 66 -26.38 16.70 -0.90
CA VAL A 66 -25.21 16.04 -0.30
C VAL A 66 -24.47 17.03 0.60
N MET A 67 -24.47 16.76 1.90
CA MET A 67 -23.77 17.55 2.92
C MET A 67 -22.37 17.03 3.25
N GLY A 68 -22.01 15.84 2.76
CA GLY A 68 -20.72 15.25 3.03
C GLY A 68 -20.55 13.84 2.49
N ALA A 69 -19.53 13.15 2.98
CA ALA A 69 -19.26 11.75 2.72
C ALA A 69 -18.63 11.07 3.93
N VAL A 70 -18.91 9.77 4.04
CA VAL A 70 -18.27 8.85 4.96
C VAL A 70 -17.45 7.87 4.14
N GLY A 71 -16.24 7.63 4.60
CA GLY A 71 -15.36 6.58 4.13
C GLY A 71 -15.01 5.62 5.24
N GLU A 72 -14.15 4.67 4.90
CA GLU A 72 -13.64 3.67 5.82
C GLU A 72 -12.75 4.28 6.91
N GLY A 73 -12.63 3.60 8.05
CA GLY A 73 -11.81 4.07 9.18
C GLY A 73 -12.40 5.25 9.94
N GLY A 74 -13.72 5.46 9.84
CA GLY A 74 -14.42 6.56 10.51
C GLY A 74 -14.14 7.95 9.92
N VAL A 75 -13.56 7.99 8.71
CA VAL A 75 -13.29 9.24 7.99
C VAL A 75 -14.60 9.86 7.54
N VAL A 76 -14.84 11.09 8.01
CA VAL A 76 -16.01 11.87 7.64
C VAL A 76 -15.56 13.20 7.07
N VAL A 77 -16.06 13.53 5.88
CA VAL A 77 -15.84 14.82 5.24
C VAL A 77 -17.17 15.52 5.11
N VAL A 78 -17.30 16.72 5.67
CA VAL A 78 -18.50 17.54 5.59
C VAL A 78 -18.26 18.77 4.73
N ASP A 79 -19.34 19.31 4.19
CA ASP A 79 -19.37 20.57 3.45
C ASP A 79 -19.98 21.66 4.33
N ASP A 80 -19.12 22.50 4.93
CA ASP A 80 -19.51 23.46 5.97
C ASP A 80 -20.54 24.49 5.47
N GLU A 81 -20.50 24.85 4.18
CA GLU A 81 -21.47 25.76 3.58
C GLU A 81 -22.86 25.10 3.51
N VAL A 82 -22.93 23.84 3.08
CA VAL A 82 -24.18 23.08 3.02
C VAL A 82 -24.74 22.86 4.43
N MET A 83 -23.88 22.55 5.40
CA MET A 83 -24.27 22.39 6.80
C MET A 83 -24.87 23.68 7.36
N THR A 84 -24.25 24.82 7.07
CA THR A 84 -24.69 26.15 7.52
C THR A 84 -26.02 26.55 6.86
N TYR A 85 -26.15 26.42 5.54
CA TYR A 85 -27.37 26.78 4.82
C TYR A 85 -28.54 25.86 5.17
N GLY A 86 -28.27 24.57 5.30
CA GLY A 86 -29.26 23.56 5.69
C GLY A 86 -29.66 23.62 7.15
N ARG A 87 -28.96 24.42 7.98
CA ARG A 87 -29.12 24.49 9.45
C ARG A 87 -29.06 23.11 10.10
N VAL A 88 -28.19 22.25 9.59
CA VAL A 88 -28.08 20.86 10.05
C VAL A 88 -27.39 20.85 11.41
N GLY A 89 -28.10 20.36 12.43
CA GLY A 89 -27.58 20.29 13.79
C GLY A 89 -26.60 19.12 14.00
N PRO A 90 -25.77 19.16 15.06
CA PRO A 90 -24.82 18.08 15.36
C PRO A 90 -25.47 16.70 15.52
N ARG A 91 -26.69 16.66 16.10
CA ARG A 91 -27.45 15.41 16.28
C ARG A 91 -27.90 14.81 14.96
N GLU A 92 -28.30 15.64 14.02
CA GLU A 92 -28.78 15.21 12.72
C GLU A 92 -27.63 14.68 11.86
N LEU A 93 -26.49 15.37 11.89
CA LEU A 93 -25.26 14.90 11.28
C LEU A 93 -24.81 13.56 11.86
N ALA A 94 -24.78 13.42 13.19
CA ALA A 94 -24.41 12.18 13.85
C ALA A 94 -25.31 11.00 13.44
N ALA A 95 -26.63 11.23 13.36
CA ALA A 95 -27.57 10.22 12.94
C ALA A 95 -27.38 9.82 11.45
N ALA A 96 -27.10 10.79 10.57
CA ALA A 96 -26.79 10.50 9.17
C ALA A 96 -25.48 9.73 9.01
N ARG A 97 -24.44 10.16 9.75
CA ARG A 97 -23.13 9.51 9.81
C ARG A 97 -23.27 8.05 10.23
N GLU A 98 -23.90 7.78 11.35
CA GLU A 98 -24.02 6.43 11.91
C GLU A 98 -24.71 5.45 10.93
N ARG A 99 -25.74 5.92 10.23
CA ARG A 99 -26.43 5.09 9.21
C ARG A 99 -25.50 4.73 8.05
N GLU A 100 -24.76 5.69 7.53
CA GLU A 100 -23.89 5.46 6.37
C GLU A 100 -22.59 4.74 6.76
N GLU A 101 -22.05 4.95 7.96
CA GLU A 101 -20.88 4.22 8.47
C GLU A 101 -21.15 2.71 8.57
N ARG A 102 -22.31 2.31 9.11
CA ARG A 102 -22.70 0.88 9.17
C ARG A 102 -22.78 0.25 7.78
N GLU A 103 -23.22 1.00 6.78
CA GLU A 103 -23.25 0.54 5.38
C GLU A 103 -21.83 0.37 4.82
N VAL A 104 -20.94 1.33 5.10
CA VAL A 104 -19.53 1.26 4.70
C VAL A 104 -18.87 0.04 5.34
N GLU A 105 -18.95 -0.11 6.66
CA GLU A 105 -18.36 -1.23 7.39
C GLU A 105 -18.84 -2.58 6.87
N ARG A 106 -20.16 -2.73 6.65
CA ARG A 106 -20.71 -3.98 6.11
C ARG A 106 -20.12 -4.33 4.74
N ARG A 107 -19.96 -3.35 3.85
CA ARG A 107 -19.37 -3.56 2.52
C ARG A 107 -17.87 -3.83 2.58
N VAL A 108 -17.15 -3.12 3.46
CA VAL A 108 -15.72 -3.36 3.69
C VAL A 108 -15.47 -4.79 4.13
N VAL A 109 -16.20 -5.25 5.15
CA VAL A 109 -16.10 -6.64 5.65
C VAL A 109 -16.39 -7.63 4.53
N ARG A 110 -17.44 -7.38 3.73
CA ARG A 110 -17.79 -8.25 2.59
C ARG A 110 -16.69 -8.30 1.54
N PHE A 111 -16.21 -7.15 1.07
CA PHE A 111 -15.24 -7.08 -0.05
C PHE A 111 -13.84 -7.54 0.35
N ARG A 112 -13.38 -7.18 1.56
CA ARG A 112 -12.05 -7.58 2.03
C ARG A 112 -12.02 -8.98 2.63
N GLY A 113 -13.14 -9.52 3.09
CA GLY A 113 -13.19 -10.88 3.64
C GLY A 113 -12.26 -11.09 4.84
N GLY A 114 -12.06 -10.05 5.66
CA GLY A 114 -11.16 -10.06 6.81
C GLY A 114 -9.74 -9.55 6.55
N ARG A 115 -9.38 -9.28 5.28
CA ARG A 115 -8.08 -8.67 4.95
C ARG A 115 -7.97 -7.23 5.48
N PRO A 116 -6.80 -6.80 5.98
CA PRO A 116 -6.59 -5.42 6.39
C PRO A 116 -6.63 -4.48 5.16
N PRO A 117 -7.04 -3.21 5.34
CA PRO A 117 -6.95 -2.19 4.30
C PRO A 117 -5.51 -1.92 3.87
N GLN A 118 -5.30 -1.61 2.59
CA GLN A 118 -4.01 -1.12 2.11
C GLN A 118 -3.71 0.29 2.67
N GLN A 119 -2.43 0.56 2.95
CA GLN A 119 -2.01 1.84 3.52
C GLN A 119 -2.06 2.96 2.47
N VAL A 120 -2.85 4.00 2.74
CA VAL A 120 -3.02 5.19 1.88
C VAL A 120 -2.02 6.30 2.16
N HIS A 121 -1.63 6.47 3.43
CA HIS A 121 -0.82 7.60 3.87
C HIS A 121 0.51 7.72 3.11
N GLY A 122 0.79 8.90 2.54
CA GLY A 122 2.03 9.20 1.84
C GLY A 122 2.16 8.65 0.42
N ARG A 123 1.18 7.89 -0.09
CA ARG A 123 1.22 7.28 -1.43
C ARG A 123 0.54 8.11 -2.51
N THR A 124 0.86 7.80 -3.77
CA THR A 124 0.05 8.21 -4.93
C THR A 124 -1.13 7.23 -5.05
N VAL A 125 -2.35 7.72 -4.86
CA VAL A 125 -3.57 6.91 -4.96
C VAL A 125 -4.23 7.12 -6.32
N VAL A 126 -4.43 6.03 -7.06
CA VAL A 126 -5.20 6.01 -8.31
C VAL A 126 -6.60 5.46 -8.02
N LEU A 127 -7.58 6.35 -7.97
CA LEU A 127 -9.00 6.01 -7.84
C LEU A 127 -9.57 5.65 -9.21
N VAL A 128 -10.14 4.45 -9.34
CA VAL A 128 -10.64 3.95 -10.62
C VAL A 128 -12.15 3.65 -10.57
N ASP A 129 -12.90 4.15 -11.55
CA ASP A 129 -14.31 3.85 -11.76
C ASP A 129 -14.56 3.37 -13.22
N ASP A 130 -15.64 2.64 -13.49
CA ASP A 130 -15.99 2.21 -14.86
C ASP A 130 -16.62 3.34 -15.69
N GLY A 131 -17.13 4.36 -15.03
CA GLY A 131 -17.47 5.61 -15.67
C GLY A 131 -18.08 6.58 -14.68
N ILE A 132 -17.91 7.87 -14.95
CA ILE A 132 -18.36 8.90 -14.04
C ILE A 132 -19.58 9.58 -14.65
N ALA A 133 -20.78 9.22 -14.20
CA ALA A 133 -22.00 9.90 -14.67
C ALA A 133 -22.17 11.28 -14.04
N THR A 134 -22.21 11.34 -12.70
CA THR A 134 -22.42 12.59 -11.95
C THR A 134 -21.18 13.04 -11.19
N GLY A 135 -20.16 12.21 -11.01
CA GLY A 135 -18.97 12.57 -10.22
C GLY A 135 -19.18 12.59 -8.72
N SER A 136 -20.39 12.35 -8.20
CA SER A 136 -20.63 12.50 -6.75
C SER A 136 -19.89 11.45 -5.92
N THR A 137 -19.83 10.20 -6.40
CA THR A 137 -19.11 9.11 -5.70
C THR A 137 -17.62 9.30 -5.83
N ALA A 138 -17.13 9.65 -7.02
CA ALA A 138 -15.72 9.95 -7.26
C ALA A 138 -15.21 11.11 -6.40
N ARG A 139 -15.97 12.20 -6.27
CA ARG A 139 -15.66 13.32 -5.37
C ARG A 139 -15.60 12.90 -3.91
N ALA A 140 -16.57 12.10 -3.46
CA ALA A 140 -16.56 11.53 -2.10
C ALA A 140 -15.31 10.67 -1.86
N ALA A 141 -14.96 9.82 -2.82
CA ALA A 141 -13.76 8.97 -2.75
C ALA A 141 -12.48 9.81 -2.67
N CYS A 142 -12.33 10.83 -3.53
CA CYS A 142 -11.17 11.73 -3.52
C CYS A 142 -10.98 12.41 -2.15
N ARG A 143 -12.08 12.94 -1.59
CA ARG A 143 -12.08 13.58 -0.27
C ARG A 143 -11.67 12.63 0.85
N VAL A 144 -12.22 11.41 0.84
CA VAL A 144 -11.92 10.39 1.84
C VAL A 144 -10.45 9.98 1.78
N VAL A 145 -9.91 9.65 0.60
CA VAL A 145 -8.50 9.22 0.50
C VAL A 145 -7.53 10.36 0.79
N ARG A 146 -7.90 11.60 0.47
CA ARG A 146 -7.11 12.78 0.87
C ARG A 146 -7.07 12.92 2.39
N ALA A 147 -8.21 12.77 3.06
CA ALA A 147 -8.29 12.82 4.52
C ALA A 147 -7.53 11.66 5.20
N GLN A 148 -7.36 10.52 4.51
CA GLN A 148 -6.50 9.41 4.94
C GLN A 148 -4.99 9.69 4.72
N GLY A 149 -4.63 10.84 4.13
CA GLY A 149 -3.25 11.28 3.98
C GLY A 149 -2.59 10.87 2.67
N ALA A 150 -3.34 10.60 1.60
CA ALA A 150 -2.77 10.40 0.27
C ALA A 150 -1.91 11.61 -0.15
N ALA A 151 -0.67 11.36 -0.58
CA ALA A 151 0.23 12.41 -1.04
C ALA A 151 -0.23 13.00 -2.38
N ARG A 152 -0.74 12.12 -3.26
CA ARG A 152 -1.33 12.50 -4.55
C ARG A 152 -2.59 11.67 -4.80
N VAL A 153 -3.62 12.28 -5.38
CA VAL A 153 -4.88 11.63 -5.74
C VAL A 153 -5.09 11.80 -7.25
N VAL A 154 -5.04 10.70 -7.97
CA VAL A 154 -5.34 10.62 -9.40
C VAL A 154 -6.69 9.93 -9.55
N LEU A 155 -7.65 10.59 -10.18
CA LEU A 155 -8.94 9.98 -10.51
C LEU A 155 -8.95 9.54 -11.97
N ALA A 156 -9.22 8.28 -12.23
CA ALA A 156 -9.18 7.69 -13.56
C ALA A 156 -10.50 6.99 -13.89
N ALA A 157 -11.05 7.27 -15.08
CA ALA A 157 -12.24 6.58 -15.56
C ALA A 157 -12.27 6.51 -17.09
N PRO A 158 -12.79 5.44 -17.70
CA PRO A 158 -12.86 5.32 -19.16
C PRO A 158 -13.74 6.40 -19.80
N VAL A 159 -14.89 6.73 -19.19
CA VAL A 159 -15.84 7.69 -19.76
C VAL A 159 -16.52 8.58 -18.71
N ALA A 160 -16.69 9.85 -19.04
CA ALA A 160 -17.41 10.82 -18.21
C ALA A 160 -17.91 12.02 -19.05
N PRO A 161 -19.09 12.59 -18.82
CA PRO A 161 -19.46 13.86 -19.46
C PRO A 161 -18.57 14.99 -18.92
N GLU A 162 -18.32 15.99 -19.76
CA GLU A 162 -17.43 17.11 -19.43
C GLU A 162 -17.83 17.82 -18.11
N GLY A 163 -19.13 17.97 -17.88
CA GLY A 163 -19.66 18.55 -16.63
C GLY A 163 -19.35 17.74 -15.37
N ALA A 164 -19.21 16.41 -15.47
CA ALA A 164 -18.77 15.59 -14.35
C ALA A 164 -17.26 15.75 -14.10
N VAL A 165 -16.45 15.72 -15.17
CA VAL A 165 -14.99 15.94 -15.10
C VAL A 165 -14.67 17.30 -14.45
N ARG A 166 -15.35 18.37 -14.86
CA ARG A 166 -15.16 19.71 -14.28
C ARG A 166 -15.46 19.74 -12.78
N ARG A 167 -16.46 18.99 -12.31
CA ARG A 167 -16.85 18.95 -10.88
C ARG A 167 -15.88 18.17 -10.00
N VAL A 168 -15.15 17.20 -10.56
CA VAL A 168 -14.19 16.38 -9.78
C VAL A 168 -12.75 16.94 -9.83
N ARG A 169 -12.43 17.79 -10.81
CA ARG A 169 -11.10 18.42 -10.94
C ARG A 169 -10.62 19.21 -9.71
N GLY A 170 -11.53 19.71 -8.88
CA GLY A 170 -11.16 20.40 -7.65
C GLY A 170 -10.77 19.48 -6.48
N GLU A 171 -10.96 18.17 -6.63
CA GLU A 171 -10.86 17.20 -5.53
C GLU A 171 -9.70 16.21 -5.75
N ALA A 172 -9.25 16.05 -6.99
CA ALA A 172 -8.12 15.22 -7.38
C ALA A 172 -7.00 16.11 -7.96
N ASP A 173 -5.75 15.71 -7.78
CA ASP A 173 -4.59 16.40 -8.38
C ASP A 173 -4.56 16.21 -9.90
N GLU A 174 -5.09 15.09 -10.37
CA GLU A 174 -5.19 14.75 -11.78
C GLU A 174 -6.47 13.98 -12.06
N VAL A 175 -7.10 14.26 -13.21
CA VAL A 175 -8.27 13.52 -13.70
C VAL A 175 -7.96 12.97 -15.09
N VAL A 176 -7.83 11.66 -15.19
CA VAL A 176 -7.56 10.93 -16.43
C VAL A 176 -8.87 10.33 -16.95
N CYS A 177 -9.33 10.82 -18.10
CA CYS A 177 -10.52 10.28 -18.76
C CYS A 177 -10.25 10.00 -20.22
N LEU A 178 -10.57 8.80 -20.71
CA LEU A 178 -10.33 8.43 -22.10
C LEU A 178 -11.30 9.14 -23.04
N GLU A 179 -12.57 9.23 -22.65
CA GLU A 179 -13.64 9.77 -23.48
C GLU A 179 -14.53 10.74 -22.70
N THR A 180 -14.70 11.95 -23.25
CA THR A 180 -15.59 12.98 -22.67
C THR A 180 -16.69 13.41 -23.66
N PRO A 181 -17.69 12.55 -23.90
CA PRO A 181 -18.72 12.79 -24.90
C PRO A 181 -19.68 13.92 -24.51
N ARG A 182 -20.23 14.60 -25.52
CA ARG A 182 -21.29 15.61 -25.35
C ARG A 182 -22.64 14.94 -25.06
N ASP A 183 -22.98 13.89 -25.81
CA ASP A 183 -24.24 13.15 -25.68
C ASP A 183 -24.08 11.95 -24.73
N PHE A 184 -24.08 12.24 -23.43
CA PHE A 184 -23.94 11.24 -22.37
C PHE A 184 -25.28 10.98 -21.69
N TYR A 185 -25.81 9.76 -21.81
CA TYR A 185 -27.01 9.35 -21.08
C TYR A 185 -26.68 8.44 -19.90
N ALA A 186 -25.86 7.41 -20.14
CA ALA A 186 -25.42 6.47 -19.11
C ALA A 186 -24.01 5.96 -19.40
N VAL A 187 -23.32 5.46 -18.36
CA VAL A 187 -22.01 4.81 -18.51
C VAL A 187 -22.12 3.60 -19.44
N GLY A 188 -23.13 2.75 -19.24
CA GLY A 188 -23.29 1.49 -19.98
C GLY A 188 -23.43 1.61 -21.49
N GLN A 189 -23.81 2.79 -22.03
CA GLN A 189 -23.89 2.99 -23.49
C GLN A 189 -22.52 2.91 -24.19
N TRP A 190 -21.43 3.06 -23.42
CA TRP A 190 -20.06 3.06 -23.91
C TRP A 190 -19.41 1.68 -23.86
N TYR A 191 -20.16 0.66 -23.47
CA TYR A 191 -19.70 -0.72 -23.33
C TYR A 191 -20.57 -1.65 -24.17
N ARG A 192 -19.95 -2.57 -24.93
CA ARG A 192 -20.69 -3.65 -25.61
C ARG A 192 -21.24 -4.66 -24.61
N ASP A 193 -20.43 -5.00 -23.61
CA ASP A 193 -20.84 -5.76 -22.43
C ASP A 193 -20.72 -4.89 -21.17
N PHE A 194 -21.88 -4.56 -20.60
CA PHE A 194 -22.00 -3.84 -19.32
C PHE A 194 -22.73 -4.66 -18.27
N THR A 195 -22.56 -5.98 -18.29
CA THR A 195 -23.14 -6.89 -17.29
C THR A 195 -22.84 -6.37 -15.88
N GLN A 196 -23.85 -6.36 -15.01
CA GLN A 196 -23.70 -5.81 -13.68
C GLN A 196 -22.69 -6.63 -12.87
N THR A 197 -21.58 -5.99 -12.49
CA THR A 197 -20.61 -6.58 -11.57
C THR A 197 -21.29 -6.90 -10.23
N SER A 198 -21.14 -8.14 -9.75
CA SER A 198 -21.70 -8.59 -8.47
C SER A 198 -20.72 -8.35 -7.32
N ASP A 199 -21.20 -8.37 -6.08
CA ASP A 199 -20.29 -8.29 -4.92
C ASP A 199 -19.32 -9.49 -4.89
N ASP A 200 -19.76 -10.68 -5.31
CA ASP A 200 -18.93 -11.89 -5.32
C ASP A 200 -17.84 -11.83 -6.41
N GLU A 201 -18.13 -11.15 -7.52
CA GLU A 201 -17.11 -10.83 -8.52
C GLU A 201 -16.05 -9.88 -7.96
N VAL A 202 -16.45 -8.83 -7.25
CA VAL A 202 -15.51 -7.93 -6.56
C VAL A 202 -14.62 -8.70 -5.60
N VAL A 203 -15.20 -9.56 -4.75
CA VAL A 203 -14.44 -10.39 -3.80
C VAL A 203 -13.42 -11.27 -4.53
N ARG A 204 -13.83 -11.98 -5.57
CA ARG A 204 -12.93 -12.85 -6.36
C ARG A 204 -11.79 -12.06 -7.02
N LEU A 205 -12.09 -10.89 -7.58
CA LEU A 205 -11.08 -10.05 -8.24
C LEU A 205 -10.04 -9.54 -7.25
N LEU A 206 -10.46 -9.10 -6.06
CA LEU A 206 -9.54 -8.65 -5.02
C LEU A 206 -8.70 -9.80 -4.46
N GLN A 207 -9.28 -10.99 -4.28
CA GLN A 207 -8.53 -12.19 -3.84
C GLN A 207 -7.49 -12.62 -4.89
N THR A 208 -7.85 -12.55 -6.16
CA THR A 208 -6.94 -12.92 -7.26
C THR A 208 -5.81 -11.91 -7.41
N ALA A 209 -6.09 -10.61 -7.21
CA ALA A 209 -5.07 -9.57 -7.25
C ALA A 209 -4.06 -9.70 -6.11
N ASP A 210 -4.50 -10.02 -4.88
CA ASP A 210 -3.60 -10.31 -3.77
C ASP A 210 -2.76 -11.56 -4.01
N ALA A 211 -3.39 -12.64 -4.48
CA ALA A 211 -2.66 -13.86 -4.81
C ALA A 211 -1.65 -13.64 -5.94
N ALA A 212 -1.86 -12.67 -6.83
CA ALA A 212 -0.90 -12.26 -7.86
C ALA A 212 0.13 -11.24 -7.35
N GLY A 213 -0.11 -10.56 -6.22
CA GLY A 213 0.89 -9.77 -5.50
C GLY A 213 1.83 -10.66 -4.68
N ASP A 214 1.32 -11.79 -4.16
CA ASP A 214 2.10 -12.80 -3.45
C ASP A 214 2.67 -13.90 -4.36
N ARG A 215 2.14 -14.07 -5.58
CA ARG A 215 2.70 -14.93 -6.63
C ARG A 215 3.16 -14.08 -7.79
N ASP A 216 4.47 -13.95 -7.98
CA ASP A 216 5.03 -13.37 -9.20
C ASP A 216 4.54 -14.17 -10.44
N ALA A 217 4.68 -13.60 -11.63
CA ALA A 217 4.26 -14.13 -12.93
C ALA A 217 4.76 -15.56 -13.26
N SER A 218 5.62 -16.14 -12.41
CA SER A 218 6.10 -17.52 -12.44
C SER A 218 5.27 -18.52 -11.63
N GLY A 219 4.33 -18.08 -10.79
CA GLY A 219 3.53 -18.94 -9.91
C GLY A 219 4.26 -19.44 -8.64
N GLU A 220 5.44 -18.90 -8.34
CA GLU A 220 6.20 -19.19 -7.11
C GLU A 220 5.71 -18.27 -5.97
N GLU A 221 5.62 -18.81 -4.75
CA GLU A 221 5.00 -18.16 -3.58
C GLU A 221 5.99 -17.25 -2.84
N ARG A 222 5.59 -16.01 -2.55
CA ARG A 222 6.33 -15.07 -1.69
C ARG A 222 6.17 -15.52 -0.23
N VAL A 223 7.30 -15.59 0.49
CA VAL A 223 7.29 -15.82 1.95
C VAL A 223 7.32 -14.46 2.63
N ASP A 224 6.43 -14.21 3.60
CA ASP A 224 6.48 -13.04 4.49
C ASP A 224 6.09 -13.48 5.90
N GLU A 225 7.09 -13.73 6.75
CA GLU A 225 6.90 -14.37 8.06
C GLU A 225 7.66 -13.64 9.16
N ASP A 226 7.06 -13.58 10.35
CA ASP A 226 7.78 -13.27 11.58
C ASP A 226 8.61 -14.48 12.01
N VAL A 227 9.90 -14.26 12.26
CA VAL A 227 10.88 -15.29 12.59
C VAL A 227 11.56 -15.00 13.93
N LEU A 228 12.03 -16.07 14.58
CA LEU A 228 12.86 -16.00 15.78
C LEU A 228 14.27 -16.48 15.45
N VAL A 229 15.22 -15.55 15.49
CA VAL A 229 16.62 -15.80 15.13
C VAL A 229 17.42 -16.15 16.39
N PRO A 230 18.04 -17.34 16.48
CA PRO A 230 18.85 -17.71 17.64
C PRO A 230 20.11 -16.85 17.77
N ALA A 231 20.36 -16.34 18.98
CA ALA A 231 21.55 -15.58 19.35
C ALA A 231 22.07 -16.06 20.71
N GLY A 232 22.86 -17.15 20.70
CA GLY A 232 23.27 -17.82 21.94
C GLY A 232 22.07 -18.47 22.64
N THR A 233 21.76 -18.03 23.86
CA THR A 233 20.58 -18.48 24.63
C THR A 233 19.32 -17.64 24.35
N LEU A 234 19.44 -16.56 23.59
CA LEU A 234 18.35 -15.64 23.27
C LEU A 234 17.72 -15.96 21.91
N LEU A 235 16.46 -15.54 21.75
CA LEU A 235 15.73 -15.54 20.48
C LEU A 235 15.40 -14.10 20.11
N LEU A 236 15.94 -13.65 18.99
CA LEU A 236 15.78 -12.30 18.49
C LEU A 236 14.65 -12.23 17.47
N PRO A 237 13.65 -11.35 17.64
CA PRO A 237 12.56 -11.23 16.70
C PRO A 237 13.04 -10.58 15.40
N GLY A 238 12.57 -11.12 14.28
CA GLY A 238 12.77 -10.53 12.97
C GLY A 238 11.60 -10.78 12.04
N ARG A 239 11.60 -10.12 10.88
CA ARG A 239 10.65 -10.34 9.80
C ARG A 239 11.42 -10.71 8.54
N LEU A 240 11.13 -11.89 8.00
CA LEU A 240 11.74 -12.42 6.79
C LEU A 240 10.74 -12.32 5.64
N THR A 241 11.14 -11.60 4.59
CA THR A 241 10.38 -11.53 3.34
C THR A 241 11.22 -12.04 2.19
N VAL A 242 10.76 -13.09 1.50
CA VAL A 242 11.44 -13.71 0.36
C VAL A 242 10.54 -13.58 -0.87
N PRO A 243 10.85 -12.69 -1.82
CA PRO A 243 10.15 -12.65 -3.09
C PRO A 243 10.49 -13.90 -3.93
N PRO A 244 9.60 -14.28 -4.87
CA PRO A 244 9.90 -15.30 -5.86
C PRO A 244 11.23 -15.03 -6.58
N ARG A 245 12.04 -16.07 -6.76
CA ARG A 245 13.37 -15.98 -7.40
C ARG A 245 14.28 -14.90 -6.81
N ALA A 246 14.27 -14.76 -5.48
CA ALA A 246 15.16 -13.85 -4.78
C ALA A 246 16.61 -13.99 -5.28
N ARG A 247 17.22 -12.88 -5.70
CA ARG A 247 18.58 -12.87 -6.27
C ARG A 247 19.67 -12.61 -5.23
N CYS A 248 19.27 -12.06 -4.10
CA CYS A 248 20.13 -11.61 -3.01
C CYS A 248 19.27 -11.49 -1.75
N LEU A 249 19.89 -11.67 -0.58
CA LEU A 249 19.30 -11.38 0.72
C LEU A 249 19.94 -10.12 1.30
N VAL A 250 19.13 -9.18 1.78
CA VAL A 250 19.58 -8.00 2.52
C VAL A 250 19.17 -8.12 3.97
N VAL A 251 20.15 -8.16 4.89
CA VAL A 251 19.90 -8.18 6.33
C VAL A 251 20.04 -6.76 6.89
N PHE A 252 19.00 -6.28 7.56
CA PHE A 252 18.98 -4.96 8.17
C PHE A 252 19.52 -5.03 9.59
N ALA A 253 20.69 -4.44 9.79
CA ALA A 253 21.26 -4.12 11.09
C ALA A 253 20.83 -2.69 11.46
N HIS A 254 19.63 -2.56 12.03
CA HIS A 254 19.16 -1.27 12.49
C HIS A 254 19.92 -0.85 13.77
N GLY A 255 20.00 0.46 14.00
CA GLY A 255 20.77 1.01 15.10
C GLY A 255 19.88 1.48 16.26
N SER A 256 20.53 2.00 17.29
CA SER A 256 19.88 2.53 18.50
C SER A 256 18.64 3.40 18.21
N GLY A 257 17.50 3.05 18.81
CA GLY A 257 16.22 3.77 18.65
C GLY A 257 15.42 3.44 17.38
N SER A 258 15.75 2.35 16.69
CA SER A 258 14.98 1.78 15.58
C SER A 258 14.73 0.30 15.86
N SER A 259 13.64 -0.23 15.31
CA SER A 259 13.34 -1.67 15.36
C SER A 259 12.90 -2.17 13.99
N ARG A 260 12.52 -3.45 13.91
CA ARG A 260 11.87 -4.07 12.75
C ARG A 260 10.54 -3.40 12.37
N HIS A 261 9.95 -2.59 13.24
CA HIS A 261 8.72 -1.82 13.00
C HIS A 261 8.98 -0.38 12.53
N SER A 262 10.23 -0.06 12.17
CA SER A 262 10.61 1.27 11.71
C SER A 262 10.01 1.55 10.32
N PRO A 263 9.07 2.52 10.19
CA PRO A 263 8.41 2.78 8.90
C PRO A 263 9.39 3.14 7.78
N ARG A 264 10.54 3.71 8.15
CA ARG A 264 11.62 4.03 7.23
C ARG A 264 12.31 2.78 6.70
N ASN A 265 12.64 1.83 7.57
CA ASN A 265 13.29 0.59 7.15
C ASN A 265 12.30 -0.28 6.36
N ASP A 266 11.03 -0.30 6.76
CA ASP A 266 9.96 -0.97 6.01
C ASP A 266 9.84 -0.44 4.58
N ALA A 267 9.88 0.88 4.39
CA ALA A 267 9.85 1.49 3.06
C ALA A 267 11.07 1.08 2.20
N VAL A 268 12.28 1.05 2.80
CA VAL A 268 13.48 0.59 2.09
C VAL A 268 13.38 -0.89 1.75
N ALA A 269 12.92 -1.72 2.70
CA ALA A 269 12.76 -3.15 2.50
C ALA A 269 11.74 -3.46 1.40
N ALA A 270 10.57 -2.80 1.40
CA ALA A 270 9.58 -2.92 0.35
C ALA A 270 10.15 -2.58 -1.04
N ALA A 271 10.94 -1.50 -1.15
CA ALA A 271 11.57 -1.10 -2.40
C ALA A 271 12.66 -2.10 -2.89
N LEU A 272 13.29 -2.85 -1.98
CA LEU A 272 14.22 -3.94 -2.31
C LEU A 272 13.45 -5.20 -2.75
N GLN A 273 12.38 -5.54 -2.03
CA GLN A 273 11.51 -6.68 -2.34
C GLN A 273 10.88 -6.57 -3.72
N GLN A 274 10.38 -5.37 -4.09
CA GLN A 274 9.87 -5.08 -5.43
C GLN A 274 10.91 -5.29 -6.54
N ARG A 275 12.21 -5.25 -6.21
CA ARG A 275 13.31 -5.53 -7.14
C ARG A 275 13.80 -6.98 -7.08
N GLY A 276 13.09 -7.87 -6.39
CA GLY A 276 13.44 -9.28 -6.26
C GLY A 276 14.61 -9.55 -5.31
N LEU A 277 14.78 -8.73 -4.28
CA LEU A 277 15.72 -8.99 -3.18
C LEU A 277 14.96 -9.42 -1.94
N ALA A 278 15.36 -10.53 -1.33
CA ALA A 278 14.88 -10.93 -0.02
C ALA A 278 15.38 -9.97 1.04
N THR A 279 14.61 -9.81 2.11
CA THR A 279 14.97 -8.92 3.23
C THR A 279 14.74 -9.61 4.56
N LEU A 280 15.67 -9.44 5.50
CA LEU A 280 15.51 -9.81 6.89
C LEU A 280 15.65 -8.55 7.75
N LEU A 281 14.57 -8.11 8.38
CA LEU A 281 14.60 -7.02 9.36
C LEU A 281 14.72 -7.66 10.74
N LEU A 282 15.81 -7.40 11.45
CA LEU A 282 16.16 -8.11 12.68
C LEU A 282 16.39 -7.15 13.83
N ASP A 283 15.75 -7.40 14.96
CA ASP A 283 16.09 -6.73 16.22
C ASP A 283 17.35 -7.35 16.82
N LEU A 284 18.46 -6.61 16.81
CA LEU A 284 19.74 -7.10 17.33
C LEU A 284 19.80 -7.13 18.87
N LEU A 285 18.83 -6.52 19.55
CA LEU A 285 18.68 -6.49 20.99
C LEU A 285 17.28 -6.98 21.35
N THR A 286 17.12 -7.56 22.53
CA THR A 286 15.79 -7.82 23.10
C THR A 286 15.17 -6.52 23.60
N ALA A 287 13.85 -6.52 23.85
CA ALA A 287 13.16 -5.37 24.40
C ALA A 287 13.74 -4.89 25.75
N ASP A 288 14.27 -5.81 26.56
CA ASP A 288 14.91 -5.49 27.84
C ASP A 288 16.30 -4.85 27.63
N GLU A 289 17.05 -5.31 26.63
CA GLU A 289 18.40 -4.81 26.33
C GLU A 289 18.40 -3.45 25.61
N GLU A 290 17.32 -3.10 24.89
CA GLU A 290 17.18 -1.80 24.22
C GLU A 290 17.22 -0.61 25.17
N GLY A 291 16.91 -0.80 26.46
CA GLY A 291 17.00 0.22 27.51
C GLY A 291 18.43 0.48 28.01
N GLU A 292 19.33 -0.46 27.78
CA GLU A 292 20.70 -0.45 28.33
C GLU A 292 21.67 0.23 27.38
N ARG A 293 22.10 1.46 27.74
CA ARG A 293 22.96 2.28 26.87
C ARG A 293 24.29 1.62 26.50
N GLU A 294 24.83 0.80 27.39
CA GLU A 294 26.08 0.07 27.15
C GLU A 294 25.90 -0.95 26.02
N LEU A 295 24.84 -1.78 26.08
CA LEU A 295 24.55 -2.80 25.07
C LEU A 295 24.17 -2.20 23.71
N VAL A 296 23.46 -1.08 23.72
CA VAL A 296 23.05 -0.35 22.52
C VAL A 296 24.25 0.22 21.74
N LEU A 297 25.37 0.47 22.42
CA LEU A 297 26.61 0.97 21.83
C LEU A 297 27.69 -0.10 21.66
N ASP A 298 27.43 -1.33 22.12
CA ASP A 298 28.36 -2.47 22.04
C ASP A 298 28.37 -3.04 20.60
N VAL A 299 29.32 -2.56 19.80
CA VAL A 299 29.46 -2.96 18.40
C VAL A 299 29.82 -4.44 18.28
N GLU A 300 30.61 -4.99 19.21
CA GLU A 300 31.05 -6.39 19.16
C GLU A 300 29.86 -7.33 19.41
N LEU A 301 29.04 -7.04 20.41
CA LEU A 301 27.80 -7.77 20.66
C LEU A 301 26.88 -7.74 19.44
N LEU A 302 26.62 -6.54 18.90
CA LEU A 302 25.73 -6.36 17.75
C LEU A 302 26.27 -7.08 16.50
N ALA A 303 27.57 -7.02 16.25
CA ALA A 303 28.23 -7.71 15.16
C ALA A 303 28.15 -9.23 15.32
N GLY A 304 28.38 -9.76 16.53
CA GLY A 304 28.26 -11.19 16.83
C GLY A 304 26.86 -11.73 16.56
N ARG A 305 25.82 -10.97 16.95
CA ARG A 305 24.42 -11.32 16.70
C ARG A 305 24.06 -11.24 15.23
N LEU A 306 24.51 -10.20 14.53
CA LEU A 306 24.33 -10.06 13.09
C LEU A 306 25.00 -11.20 12.30
N ALA A 307 26.24 -11.56 12.65
CA ALA A 307 26.94 -12.70 12.07
C ALA A 307 26.22 -14.04 12.36
N GLY A 308 25.66 -14.18 13.56
CA GLY A 308 24.77 -15.29 13.92
C GLY A 308 23.55 -15.38 13.00
N ALA A 309 22.86 -14.26 12.77
CA ALA A 309 21.70 -14.18 11.90
C ALA A 309 22.03 -14.52 10.44
N VAL A 310 23.15 -14.01 9.91
CA VAL A 310 23.63 -14.35 8.56
C VAL A 310 23.92 -15.85 8.41
N ARG A 311 24.45 -16.50 9.45
CA ARG A 311 24.65 -17.96 9.45
C ARG A 311 23.34 -18.73 9.56
N TRP A 312 22.42 -18.26 10.40
CA TRP A 312 21.12 -18.89 10.60
C TRP A 312 20.27 -18.85 9.34
N VAL A 313 20.17 -17.71 8.66
CA VAL A 313 19.35 -17.58 7.45
C VAL A 313 19.88 -18.42 6.28
N ARG A 314 21.19 -18.74 6.27
CA ARG A 314 21.78 -19.68 5.30
C ARG A 314 21.32 -21.12 5.48
N GLN A 315 20.67 -21.45 6.60
CA GLN A 315 20.08 -22.78 6.82
C GLN A 315 18.70 -22.93 6.13
N TRP A 316 18.10 -21.84 5.66
CA TRP A 316 16.80 -21.87 4.99
C TRP A 316 16.93 -22.36 3.54
N ALA A 317 16.11 -23.35 3.18
CA ALA A 317 16.03 -23.90 1.83
C ALA A 317 15.51 -22.81 0.86
N GLY A 318 16.41 -22.24 0.06
CA GLY A 318 16.12 -21.15 -0.88
C GLY A 318 16.97 -19.89 -0.67
N LEU A 319 17.51 -19.68 0.54
CA LEU A 319 18.37 -18.53 0.85
C LEU A 319 19.86 -18.90 0.99
N ALA A 320 20.15 -20.19 1.21
CA ALA A 320 21.49 -20.72 1.47
C ALA A 320 22.57 -20.30 0.46
N SER A 321 22.21 -20.21 -0.83
CA SER A 321 23.12 -19.92 -1.94
C SER A 321 23.12 -18.45 -2.36
N LEU A 322 22.23 -17.61 -1.81
CA LEU A 322 22.10 -16.23 -2.26
C LEU A 322 23.29 -15.39 -1.74
N PRO A 323 23.77 -14.44 -2.55
CA PRO A 323 24.61 -13.35 -2.06
C PRO A 323 23.91 -12.63 -0.90
N VAL A 324 24.67 -12.24 0.11
CA VAL A 324 24.16 -11.50 1.27
C VAL A 324 24.70 -10.08 1.27
N GLY A 325 23.81 -9.10 1.29
CA GLY A 325 24.12 -7.70 1.57
C GLY A 325 23.73 -7.33 2.99
N LEU A 326 24.46 -6.39 3.60
CA LEU A 326 24.12 -5.83 4.90
C LEU A 326 23.69 -4.38 4.74
N PHE A 327 22.58 -4.02 5.39
CA PHE A 327 22.13 -2.63 5.50
C PHE A 327 22.25 -2.20 6.95
N GLY A 328 23.23 -1.34 7.24
CA GLY A 328 23.53 -0.87 8.59
C GLY A 328 23.19 0.60 8.78
N ALA A 329 22.57 0.95 9.89
CA ALA A 329 22.31 2.34 10.28
C ALA A 329 22.81 2.64 11.70
N SER A 330 23.33 3.86 11.92
CA SER A 330 23.90 4.26 13.22
C SER A 330 24.94 3.22 13.72
N THR A 331 24.80 2.70 14.94
CA THR A 331 25.64 1.61 15.50
C THR A 331 25.57 0.32 14.69
N GLY A 332 24.42 0.02 14.08
CA GLY A 332 24.26 -1.11 13.17
C GLY A 332 25.13 -1.01 11.90
N ALA A 333 25.57 0.19 11.52
CA ALA A 333 26.54 0.35 10.42
C ALA A 333 27.94 -0.13 10.82
N ALA A 334 28.39 0.15 12.05
CA ALA A 334 29.66 -0.36 12.55
C ALA A 334 29.62 -1.89 12.68
N ALA A 335 28.53 -2.45 13.20
CA ALA A 335 28.32 -3.89 13.25
C ALA A 335 28.33 -4.54 11.85
N ALA A 336 27.67 -3.91 10.86
CA ALA A 336 27.66 -4.41 9.49
C ALA A 336 29.06 -4.41 8.85
N LEU A 337 29.85 -3.36 9.08
CA LEU A 337 31.23 -3.29 8.60
C LEU A 337 32.12 -4.34 9.28
N TRP A 338 31.97 -4.53 10.60
CA TRP A 338 32.67 -5.57 11.35
C TRP A 338 32.40 -6.95 10.77
N VAL A 339 31.12 -7.30 10.57
CA VAL A 339 30.75 -8.61 9.99
C VAL A 339 31.31 -8.77 8.58
N ALA A 340 31.29 -7.72 7.76
CA ALA A 340 31.81 -7.77 6.40
C ALA A 340 33.34 -7.85 6.33
N ALA A 341 34.05 -7.42 7.37
CA ALA A 341 35.50 -7.53 7.45
C ALA A 341 35.98 -8.98 7.61
N ASP A 342 35.14 -9.86 8.18
CA ASP A 342 35.41 -11.29 8.25
C ASP A 342 35.18 -11.96 6.87
N PRO A 343 36.23 -12.50 6.22
CA PRO A 343 36.09 -13.18 4.92
C PRO A 343 35.16 -14.40 4.97
N ALA A 344 34.98 -15.02 6.14
CA ALA A 344 34.09 -16.17 6.32
C ALA A 344 32.60 -15.79 6.23
N SER A 345 32.26 -14.52 6.46
CA SER A 345 30.88 -14.00 6.40
C SER A 345 30.28 -14.06 4.98
N ARG A 346 31.15 -13.99 3.96
CA ARG A 346 30.80 -13.94 2.53
C ARG A 346 29.75 -12.86 2.22
N VAL A 347 29.84 -11.72 2.89
CA VAL A 347 29.03 -10.53 2.61
C VAL A 347 29.49 -9.91 1.28
N SER A 348 28.54 -9.67 0.38
CA SER A 348 28.82 -9.17 -0.98
C SER A 348 28.72 -7.66 -1.11
N ALA A 349 28.01 -7.00 -0.20
CA ALA A 349 27.86 -5.55 -0.16
C ALA A 349 27.47 -5.07 1.23
N VAL A 350 27.90 -3.85 1.59
CA VAL A 350 27.46 -3.16 2.80
C VAL A 350 26.92 -1.78 2.42
N VAL A 351 25.76 -1.41 2.95
CA VAL A 351 25.18 -0.08 2.85
C VAL A 351 25.17 0.55 4.24
N CYS A 352 25.88 1.66 4.40
CA CYS A 352 25.93 2.40 5.66
C CYS A 352 25.09 3.68 5.56
N ARG A 353 24.07 3.81 6.42
CA ARG A 353 23.19 4.99 6.47
C ARG A 353 23.36 5.76 7.76
N GLY A 354 24.04 6.91 7.69
CA GLY A 354 24.26 7.77 8.86
C GLY A 354 25.01 7.07 9.99
N GLY A 355 25.91 6.15 9.64
CA GLY A 355 26.73 5.38 10.57
C GLY A 355 27.96 6.15 11.06
N ARG A 356 28.60 5.61 12.11
CA ARG A 356 29.92 6.03 12.60
C ARG A 356 30.96 4.97 12.21
N PRO A 357 31.37 4.89 10.92
CA PRO A 357 32.34 3.90 10.46
C PRO A 357 33.71 4.05 11.14
N ASP A 358 34.00 5.22 11.71
CA ASP A 358 35.16 5.46 12.58
C ASP A 358 35.24 4.52 13.79
N ARG A 359 34.13 3.89 14.18
CA ARG A 359 34.07 2.97 15.31
C ARG A 359 34.30 1.50 14.96
N SER A 360 34.63 1.19 13.70
CA SER A 360 35.01 -0.17 13.31
C SER A 360 36.52 -0.43 13.31
N GLU A 361 37.36 0.59 13.56
CA GLU A 361 38.82 0.49 13.43
C GLU A 361 39.57 0.04 14.70
N GLU A 362 38.90 -0.32 15.80
CA GLU A 362 39.61 -0.67 17.04
C GLU A 362 40.14 -2.12 17.13
N HIS A 363 39.78 -3.06 16.23
CA HIS A 363 40.23 -4.46 16.34
C HIS A 363 40.46 -5.19 15.01
#